data_AF-A0ABD5WLB6-F1
#
_entry.id   AF-A0ABD5WLB6-F1
#
_cell.length_a   1.000
_cell.length_b   1.000
_cell.length_c   1.000
_cell.angle_alpha   90.00
_cell.angle_beta   90.00
_cell.angle_gamma   90.00
#
_symmetry.space_group_name_H-M   'P 1'
#
loop_
_entity.id
_entity.type
_entity.pdbx_description
1 polymer ?
#
loop_
_entity_poly.entity_id
_entity_poly.type
_entity_poly.pdbx_seq_one_letter_code
_entity_poly.pdbx_strand_id
1 'polypeptide(L)'
;MGDALRDAGGVGSPRNRRASPHVRRGVGRPPSEIGVNVEFKNPGSADVRPRENLPPEARADQKALWKDFAEDVLSTLSGTDHDVLVSSFAEGALAAVREVEPSVPLAAVFADSIADGMEVARRYDCEAVHPPWNMIADTALFNAEYGSLGPYEDIDLVEIAHEEGRAVNAWTVERWYEADQLRQAGVDGVIADYPGVLRFGGTAAD
;
A
#
# COMPACT_ATOMS: atom_id res chain seq x y z
N MET A 1 16.84 -3.41 11.31
CA MET A 1 15.97 -4.39 11.99
C MET A 1 14.58 -4.06 11.49
N GLY A 2 14.21 -4.62 10.33
CA GLY A 2 13.01 -4.24 9.60
C GLY A 2 11.81 -5.00 10.14
N ASP A 3 10.81 -4.27 10.63
CA ASP A 3 9.52 -4.83 11.00
C ASP A 3 8.74 -5.16 9.71
N ALA A 4 8.42 -6.44 9.55
CA ALA A 4 7.58 -6.89 8.46
C ALA A 4 6.12 -6.50 8.78
N LEU A 5 5.62 -5.47 8.11
CA LEU A 5 4.20 -5.13 8.09
C LEU A 5 3.40 -6.35 7.58
N ARG A 6 2.42 -6.80 8.37
CA ARG A 6 1.48 -7.85 7.95
C ARG A 6 0.21 -7.20 7.45
N ASP A 7 -0.22 -7.61 6.26
CA ASP A 7 -1.45 -7.15 5.62
C ASP A 7 -2.69 -7.61 6.41
N ALA A 8 -3.56 -6.66 6.74
CA ALA A 8 -4.89 -6.93 7.27
C ALA A 8 -5.90 -6.62 6.16
N GLY A 9 -6.52 -7.70 5.64
CA GLY A 9 -7.34 -7.67 4.42
C GLY A 9 -8.36 -6.53 4.30
N GLY A 10 -8.57 -6.11 3.05
CA GLY A 10 -9.28 -4.89 2.67
C GLY A 10 -10.72 -4.77 3.15
N VAL A 11 -11.10 -3.54 3.53
CA VAL A 11 -12.46 -3.19 3.94
C VAL A 11 -13.28 -2.78 2.71
N GLY A 12 -14.31 -3.57 2.39
CA GLY A 12 -15.30 -3.25 1.36
C GLY A 12 -16.73 -3.44 1.90
N SER A 13 -17.63 -2.51 1.58
CA SER A 13 -19.04 -2.55 2.04
C SER A 13 -19.93 -3.44 1.13
N PRO A 14 -20.81 -4.30 1.68
CA PRO A 14 -21.68 -5.17 0.88
C PRO A 14 -23.07 -4.56 0.65
N ARG A 15 -23.49 -4.40 -0.62
CA ARG A 15 -24.91 -4.22 -0.99
C ARG A 15 -25.54 -5.55 -1.42
N ASN A 16 -26.04 -6.35 -0.48
CA ASN A 16 -27.28 -7.13 -0.66
C ASN A 16 -27.79 -7.72 0.67
N ARG A 17 -29.06 -7.49 1.02
CA ARG A 17 -29.67 -8.02 2.24
C ARG A 17 -29.94 -9.53 2.09
N ARG A 18 -28.96 -10.34 2.48
CA ARG A 18 -29.17 -11.61 3.18
C ARG A 18 -28.20 -11.61 4.35
N ALA A 19 -28.73 -11.84 5.55
CA ALA A 19 -27.99 -11.87 6.80
C ALA A 19 -26.68 -12.65 6.62
N SER A 20 -25.55 -11.94 6.68
CA SER A 20 -24.21 -12.53 6.73
C SER A 20 -23.58 -12.13 8.07
N PRO A 21 -22.95 -13.08 8.76
CA PRO A 21 -22.77 -13.02 10.19
C PRO A 21 -21.61 -12.11 10.57
N HIS A 22 -21.68 -11.59 11.78
CA HIS A 22 -20.62 -10.95 12.54
C HIS A 22 -19.20 -11.36 12.12
N VAL A 23 -18.30 -10.38 12.06
CA VAL A 23 -16.85 -10.59 12.18
C VAL A 23 -16.59 -11.44 13.43
N ARG A 24 -16.51 -12.77 13.25
CA ARG A 24 -16.08 -13.72 14.26
C ARG A 24 -14.93 -14.54 13.68
N ARG A 25 -13.73 -14.21 14.19
CA ARG A 25 -12.57 -15.09 14.42
C ARG A 25 -12.07 -15.90 13.22
N GLY A 26 -10.99 -15.42 12.61
CA GLY A 26 -10.20 -16.20 11.63
C GLY A 26 -8.72 -15.83 11.53
N VAL A 27 -8.30 -14.67 12.02
CA VAL A 27 -6.88 -14.30 12.19
C VAL A 27 -6.76 -13.76 13.61
N GLY A 28 -5.83 -14.29 14.41
CA GLY A 28 -5.56 -13.72 15.72
C GLY A 28 -5.17 -12.25 15.53
N ARG A 29 -5.65 -11.34 16.39
CA ARG A 29 -5.17 -9.95 16.38
C ARG A 29 -3.63 -10.03 16.48
N PRO A 30 -2.88 -9.41 15.55
CA PRO A 30 -1.44 -9.42 15.69
C PRO A 30 -1.05 -8.81 17.04
N PRO A 31 0.10 -9.20 17.61
CA PRO A 31 0.71 -8.45 18.70
C PRO A 31 0.73 -6.95 18.38
N SER A 32 0.52 -6.09 19.38
CA SER A 32 0.47 -4.62 19.19
C SER A 32 1.79 -4.03 18.70
N GLU A 33 2.91 -4.74 18.94
CA GLU A 33 4.23 -4.44 18.38
C GLU A 33 4.31 -4.55 16.84
N ILE A 34 3.32 -5.18 16.20
CA ILE A 34 3.25 -5.26 14.74
C ILE A 34 2.36 -4.12 14.23
N GLY A 35 2.93 -3.26 13.40
CA GLY A 35 2.20 -2.25 12.65
C GLY A 35 1.24 -2.87 11.63
N VAL A 36 0.16 -2.17 11.31
CA VAL A 36 -0.89 -2.62 10.40
C VAL A 36 -0.97 -1.67 9.20
N ASN A 37 -0.78 -2.22 8.00
CA ASN A 37 -1.13 -1.52 6.78
C ASN A 37 -2.61 -1.76 6.46
N VAL A 38 -3.40 -0.69 6.34
CA VAL A 38 -4.83 -0.75 6.00
C VAL A 38 -5.04 -0.17 4.62
N GLU A 39 -5.39 -1.01 3.64
CA GLU A 39 -5.61 -0.54 2.28
C GLU A 39 -7.06 -0.06 2.04
N PHE A 40 -7.20 1.19 1.61
CA PHE A 40 -8.47 1.78 1.20
C PHE A 40 -8.77 1.45 -0.26
N LYS A 41 -9.68 0.50 -0.48
CA LYS A 41 -10.00 -0.02 -1.83
C LYS A 41 -11.21 0.64 -2.48
N ASN A 42 -12.30 0.84 -1.74
CA ASN A 42 -13.53 1.42 -2.29
C ASN A 42 -14.46 1.93 -1.16
N PRO A 43 -14.98 3.18 -1.21
CA PRO A 43 -15.88 3.73 -0.20
C PRO A 43 -17.36 3.37 -0.45
N GLY A 44 -17.65 2.40 -1.33
CA GLY A 44 -18.99 2.00 -1.75
C GLY A 44 -19.51 2.73 -3.00
N SER A 45 -18.61 3.34 -3.78
CA SER A 45 -18.92 4.09 -5.01
C SER A 45 -18.26 3.46 -6.25
N ALA A 46 -19.00 3.49 -7.37
CA ALA A 46 -18.48 3.12 -8.69
C ALA A 46 -17.71 4.28 -9.36
N ASP A 47 -17.82 5.50 -8.82
CA ASP A 47 -17.20 6.71 -9.38
C ASP A 47 -15.74 6.90 -8.94
N VAL A 48 -15.21 5.95 -8.18
CA VAL A 48 -13.79 5.95 -7.77
C VAL A 48 -12.91 5.86 -9.01
N ARG A 49 -11.88 6.70 -9.05
CA ARG A 49 -10.84 6.71 -10.08
C ARG A 49 -9.51 6.22 -9.50
N PRO A 50 -9.29 4.90 -9.38
CA PRO A 50 -8.04 4.37 -8.86
C PRO A 50 -6.95 4.41 -9.94
N ARG A 51 -5.68 4.46 -9.51
CA ARG A 51 -4.49 4.42 -10.38
C ARG A 51 -4.35 5.62 -11.30
N GLU A 52 -4.99 6.72 -10.96
CA GLU A 52 -4.90 7.98 -11.70
C GLU A 52 -4.20 9.04 -10.85
N ASN A 53 -3.24 9.74 -11.45
CA ASN A 53 -2.81 11.07 -11.00
C ASN A 53 -3.87 12.07 -11.46
N LEU A 54 -4.79 12.41 -10.57
CA LEU A 54 -6.01 13.15 -10.90
C LEU A 54 -5.67 14.56 -11.37
N PRO A 55 -6.35 15.05 -12.42
CA PRO A 55 -6.24 16.45 -12.79
C PRO A 55 -6.87 17.33 -11.69
N PRO A 56 -6.38 18.58 -11.50
CA PRO A 56 -6.77 19.41 -10.36
C PRO A 56 -8.29 19.57 -10.14
N GLU A 57 -9.06 19.68 -11.20
CA GLU A 57 -10.51 19.85 -11.17
C GLU A 57 -11.26 18.63 -10.61
N ALA A 58 -10.69 17.43 -10.68
CA ALA A 58 -11.32 16.20 -10.20
C ALA A 58 -10.98 15.88 -8.74
N ARG A 59 -9.94 16.50 -8.17
CA ARG A 59 -9.39 16.14 -6.85
C ARG A 59 -10.37 16.40 -5.72
N ALA A 60 -11.10 17.52 -5.76
CA ALA A 60 -12.06 17.87 -4.72
C ALA A 60 -13.22 16.87 -4.67
N ASP A 61 -13.78 16.53 -5.83
CA ASP A 61 -14.89 15.58 -5.93
C ASP A 61 -14.45 14.17 -5.53
N GLN A 62 -13.30 13.71 -6.01
CA GLN A 62 -12.76 12.42 -5.63
C GLN A 62 -12.49 12.36 -4.13
N LYS A 63 -11.87 13.38 -3.52
CA LYS A 63 -11.68 13.44 -2.06
C LYS A 63 -13.01 13.36 -1.29
N ALA A 64 -14.02 14.11 -1.72
CA ALA A 64 -15.33 14.12 -1.08
C ALA A 64 -16.00 12.73 -1.07
N LEU A 65 -15.82 11.93 -2.14
CA LEU A 65 -16.33 10.54 -2.20
C LEU A 65 -15.78 9.63 -1.09
N TRP A 66 -14.59 9.94 -0.56
CA TRP A 66 -13.90 9.11 0.43
C TRP A 66 -14.01 9.63 1.86
N LYS A 67 -14.46 10.87 2.07
CA LYS A 67 -14.36 11.55 3.36
C LYS A 67 -15.07 10.79 4.50
N ASP A 68 -16.36 10.48 4.33
CA ASP A 68 -17.13 9.78 5.35
C ASP A 68 -16.55 8.38 5.65
N PHE A 69 -16.08 7.67 4.61
CA PHE A 69 -15.43 6.38 4.77
C PHE A 69 -14.12 6.49 5.57
N ALA A 70 -13.31 7.52 5.30
CA ALA A 70 -12.09 7.78 6.03
C ALA A 70 -12.37 8.10 7.50
N GLU A 71 -13.35 8.97 7.79
CA GLU A 71 -13.76 9.30 9.15
C GLU A 71 -14.19 8.04 9.94
N ASP A 72 -15.04 7.20 9.36
CA ASP A 72 -15.52 5.97 9.99
C ASP A 72 -14.39 4.97 10.29
N VAL A 73 -13.50 4.74 9.31
CA VAL A 73 -12.40 3.78 9.46
C VAL A 73 -11.36 4.31 10.45
N LEU A 74 -10.94 5.57 10.34
CA LEU A 74 -9.93 6.16 11.23
C LEU A 74 -10.43 6.25 12.68
N SER A 75 -11.71 6.57 12.87
CA SER A 75 -12.35 6.51 14.20
C SER A 75 -12.25 5.10 14.80
N THR A 76 -12.49 4.06 14.00
CA THR A 76 -12.35 2.66 14.43
C THR A 76 -10.90 2.31 14.78
N LEU A 77 -9.93 2.78 13.99
CA LEU A 77 -8.51 2.48 14.17
C LEU A 77 -7.90 3.22 15.37
N SER A 78 -8.39 4.41 15.70
CA SER A 78 -7.95 5.20 16.86
C SER A 78 -8.14 4.49 18.21
N GLY A 79 -9.03 3.49 18.26
CA GLY A 79 -9.25 2.65 19.43
C GLY A 79 -8.26 1.48 19.58
N THR A 80 -7.24 1.40 18.72
CA THR A 80 -6.26 0.31 18.72
C THR A 80 -4.88 0.79 19.17
N ASP A 81 -4.09 -0.11 19.75
CA ASP A 81 -2.70 0.16 20.15
C ASP A 81 -1.69 -0.12 19.02
N HIS A 82 -2.16 -0.26 17.78
CA HIS A 82 -1.30 -0.57 16.63
C HIS A 82 -0.81 0.72 15.96
N ASP A 83 0.44 0.71 15.52
CA ASP A 83 0.91 1.69 14.54
C ASP A 83 0.21 1.42 13.20
N VAL A 84 -0.48 2.42 12.67
CA VAL A 84 -1.28 2.30 11.45
C VAL A 84 -0.61 3.04 10.31
N LEU A 85 -0.51 2.39 9.16
CA LEU A 85 -0.22 2.99 7.86
C LEU A 85 -1.46 2.80 6.98
N VAL A 86 -1.94 3.87 6.33
CA VAL A 86 -3.04 3.75 5.37
C VAL A 86 -2.50 3.81 3.95
N SER A 87 -2.83 2.82 3.12
CA SER A 87 -2.40 2.77 1.72
C SER A 87 -3.58 2.83 0.75
N SER A 88 -3.39 3.36 -0.45
CA SER A 88 -4.44 3.36 -1.49
C SER A 88 -3.88 3.53 -2.90
N PHE A 89 -4.55 2.92 -3.88
CA PHE A 89 -4.39 3.24 -5.31
C PHE A 89 -5.17 4.49 -5.73
N ALA A 90 -6.13 4.94 -4.93
CA ALA A 90 -7.00 6.06 -5.24
C ALA A 90 -6.49 7.32 -4.56
N GLU A 91 -6.08 8.30 -5.37
CA GLU A 91 -5.63 9.61 -4.90
C GLU A 91 -6.67 10.28 -3.98
N GLY A 92 -7.96 10.17 -4.32
CA GLY A 92 -9.05 10.70 -3.49
C GLY A 92 -9.07 10.14 -2.06
N ALA A 93 -8.65 8.88 -1.87
CA ALA A 93 -8.58 8.27 -0.54
C ALA A 93 -7.41 8.84 0.27
N LEU A 94 -6.23 8.98 -0.35
CA LEU A 94 -5.06 9.61 0.28
C LEU A 94 -5.38 11.06 0.68
N ALA A 95 -6.04 11.80 -0.22
CA ALA A 95 -6.49 13.16 0.02
C ALA A 95 -7.49 13.25 1.18
N ALA A 96 -8.42 12.29 1.29
CA ALA A 96 -9.41 12.27 2.35
C ALA A 96 -8.78 11.96 3.71
N VAL A 97 -7.91 10.95 3.79
CA VAL A 97 -7.21 10.61 5.03
C VAL A 97 -6.34 11.77 5.50
N ARG A 98 -5.57 12.39 4.59
CA ARG A 98 -4.74 13.56 4.95
C ARG A 98 -5.56 14.76 5.42
N GLU A 99 -6.79 14.94 4.94
CA GLU A 99 -7.71 15.97 5.46
C GLU A 99 -8.27 15.60 6.84
N VAL A 100 -8.67 14.34 7.04
CA VAL A 100 -9.38 13.88 8.25
C VAL A 100 -8.43 13.74 9.43
N GLU A 101 -7.29 13.06 9.25
CA GLU A 101 -6.28 12.87 10.28
C GLU A 101 -4.88 13.02 9.68
N PRO A 102 -4.33 14.26 9.66
CA PRO A 102 -3.02 14.52 9.09
C PRO A 102 -1.88 13.78 9.78
N SER A 103 -2.05 13.25 11.00
CA SER A 103 -0.97 12.52 11.69
C SER A 103 -0.87 11.05 11.28
N VAL A 104 -1.84 10.50 10.54
CA VAL A 104 -1.81 9.10 10.10
C VAL A 104 -0.87 8.97 8.90
N PRO A 105 0.16 8.12 8.98
CA PRO A 105 1.04 7.83 7.85
C PRO A 105 0.29 7.27 6.64
N LEU A 106 0.73 7.66 5.45
CA LEU A 106 0.18 7.28 4.16
C LEU A 106 1.19 6.54 3.29
N ALA A 107 0.67 5.61 2.50
CA ALA A 107 1.40 5.01 1.39
C ALA A 107 0.64 5.12 0.06
N ALA A 108 1.28 5.71 -0.94
CA ALA A 108 0.74 5.73 -2.29
C ALA A 108 1.03 4.39 -2.98
N VAL A 109 0.01 3.68 -3.44
CA VAL A 109 0.18 2.40 -4.15
C VAL A 109 0.25 2.65 -5.64
N PHE A 110 1.34 2.21 -6.27
CA PHE A 110 1.62 2.46 -7.69
C PHE A 110 1.12 1.30 -8.52
N ALA A 111 0.82 1.54 -9.80
CA ALA A 111 0.48 0.48 -10.75
C ALA A 111 1.04 0.79 -12.12
N ASP A 112 0.58 1.88 -12.72
CA ASP A 112 0.71 2.12 -14.16
C ASP A 112 1.93 3.00 -14.51
N SER A 113 2.37 3.91 -13.62
CA SER A 113 3.43 4.89 -13.89
C SER A 113 4.21 5.25 -12.62
N ILE A 114 5.54 5.20 -12.70
CA ILE A 114 6.44 5.60 -11.61
C ILE A 114 6.32 7.11 -11.36
N ALA A 115 6.36 7.91 -12.43
CA ALA A 115 6.31 9.36 -12.34
C ALA A 115 5.00 9.86 -11.70
N ASP A 116 3.86 9.31 -12.14
CA ASP A 116 2.55 9.66 -11.60
C ASP A 116 2.40 9.23 -10.14
N GLY A 117 2.84 8.01 -9.81
CA GLY A 117 2.84 7.50 -8.45
C GLY A 117 3.64 8.41 -7.51
N MET A 118 4.85 8.80 -7.91
CA MET A 118 5.69 9.72 -7.12
C MET A 118 5.10 11.12 -7.02
N GLU A 119 4.45 11.64 -8.06
CA GLU A 119 3.76 12.93 -7.98
C GLU A 119 2.62 12.90 -6.96
N VAL A 120 1.82 11.83 -6.95
CA VAL A 120 0.76 11.63 -5.96
C VAL A 120 1.35 11.49 -4.55
N ALA A 121 2.41 10.69 -4.38
CA ALA A 121 3.07 10.50 -3.09
C ALA A 121 3.57 11.82 -2.51
N ARG A 122 4.23 12.66 -3.32
CA ARG A 122 4.68 14.00 -2.90
C ARG A 122 3.51 14.92 -2.55
N ARG A 123 2.43 14.89 -3.33
CA ARG A 123 1.27 15.79 -3.15
C ARG A 123 0.57 15.60 -1.80
N TYR A 124 0.52 14.36 -1.30
CA TYR A 124 -0.12 14.03 -0.02
C TYR A 124 0.87 13.66 1.08
N ASP A 125 2.15 13.95 0.83
CA ASP A 125 3.28 13.71 1.73
C ASP A 125 3.31 12.28 2.28
N CYS A 126 3.21 11.29 1.40
CA CYS A 126 3.18 9.88 1.79
C CYS A 126 4.54 9.41 2.32
N GLU A 127 4.55 8.86 3.53
CA GLU A 127 5.73 8.33 4.21
C GLU A 127 6.26 7.04 3.55
N ALA A 128 5.45 6.39 2.71
CA ALA A 128 5.87 5.25 1.91
C ALA A 128 5.26 5.24 0.49
N VAL A 129 5.83 4.42 -0.39
CA VAL A 129 5.30 4.08 -1.70
C VAL A 129 5.26 2.57 -1.85
N HIS A 130 4.18 2.06 -2.45
CA HIS A 130 3.95 0.63 -2.63
C HIS A 130 3.92 0.29 -4.13
N PRO A 131 5.08 0.03 -4.77
CA PRO A 131 5.13 -0.35 -6.18
C PRO A 131 4.93 -1.85 -6.39
N PRO A 132 4.51 -2.30 -7.60
CA PRO A 132 4.57 -3.69 -7.93
C PRO A 132 6.04 -4.16 -8.04
N TRP A 133 6.32 -5.42 -7.75
CA TRP A 133 7.68 -5.96 -7.67
C TRP A 133 8.48 -5.83 -8.97
N ASN A 134 7.79 -5.85 -10.12
CA ASN A 134 8.42 -5.72 -11.45
C ASN A 134 8.71 -4.25 -11.84
N MET A 135 8.48 -3.29 -10.94
CA MET A 135 8.79 -1.87 -11.12
C MET A 135 10.18 -1.48 -10.55
N ILE A 136 10.86 -2.39 -9.86
CA ILE A 136 12.16 -2.10 -9.24
C ILE A 136 13.29 -2.28 -10.26
N ALA A 137 13.89 -1.17 -10.69
CA ALA A 137 15.03 -1.10 -11.60
C ALA A 137 16.27 -1.85 -11.05
N ASP A 138 17.28 -2.06 -11.89
CA ASP A 138 18.52 -2.76 -11.55
C ASP A 138 18.37 -4.18 -10.98
N THR A 139 17.21 -4.80 -11.22
CA THR A 139 16.95 -6.22 -10.92
C THR A 139 16.66 -6.98 -12.20
N ALA A 140 16.82 -8.31 -12.18
CA ALA A 140 16.33 -9.16 -13.28
C ALA A 140 14.78 -9.21 -13.33
N LEU A 141 14.12 -8.58 -12.36
CA LEU A 141 12.67 -8.50 -12.25
C LEU A 141 12.09 -7.28 -12.99
N PHE A 142 12.91 -6.25 -13.23
CA PHE A 142 12.44 -5.02 -13.85
C PHE A 142 11.81 -5.29 -15.21
N ASN A 143 10.55 -4.87 -15.38
CA ASN A 143 9.73 -5.12 -16.57
C ASN A 143 9.53 -6.60 -16.93
N ALA A 144 9.73 -7.52 -15.98
CA ALA A 144 9.27 -8.89 -16.13
C ALA A 144 7.74 -8.94 -16.27
N GLU A 145 7.24 -9.94 -16.98
CA GLU A 145 5.81 -10.09 -17.25
C GLU A 145 5.01 -10.21 -15.95
N TYR A 146 4.10 -9.26 -15.73
CA TYR A 146 3.20 -9.26 -14.59
C TYR A 146 1.82 -8.74 -15.00
N GLY A 147 1.03 -9.61 -15.66
CA GLY A 147 -0.28 -9.23 -16.18
C GLY A 147 -0.17 -8.08 -17.19
N SER A 148 -0.85 -6.97 -16.90
CA SER A 148 -0.82 -5.75 -17.73
C SER A 148 0.07 -4.64 -17.15
N LEU A 149 0.86 -4.93 -16.11
CA LEU A 149 1.66 -3.95 -15.39
C LEU A 149 3.05 -3.85 -16.02
N GLY A 150 3.36 -2.67 -16.57
CA GLY A 150 4.56 -2.37 -17.34
C GLY A 150 4.34 -2.39 -18.87
N PRO A 151 5.39 -2.12 -19.67
CA PRO A 151 6.71 -1.74 -19.21
C PRO A 151 6.74 -0.34 -18.58
N TYR A 152 7.66 -0.16 -17.65
CA TYR A 152 7.94 1.07 -16.94
C TYR A 152 9.13 1.80 -17.55
N GLU A 153 9.12 3.13 -17.39
CA GLU A 153 10.27 3.96 -17.68
C GLU A 153 11.45 3.58 -16.78
N ASP A 154 12.67 3.70 -17.32
CA ASP A 154 13.92 3.42 -16.63
C ASP A 154 14.20 4.52 -15.59
N ILE A 155 13.54 4.39 -14.44
CA ILE A 155 13.58 5.31 -13.31
C ILE A 155 13.97 4.49 -12.08
N ASP A 156 15.02 4.92 -11.38
CA ASP A 156 15.38 4.34 -10.09
C ASP A 156 14.40 4.85 -9.01
N LEU A 157 13.30 4.12 -8.88
CA LEU A 157 12.27 4.41 -7.89
C LEU A 157 12.81 4.31 -6.46
N VAL A 158 13.72 3.37 -6.18
CA VAL A 158 14.21 3.16 -4.81
C VAL A 158 15.08 4.33 -4.39
N GLU A 159 16.04 4.73 -5.24
CA GLU A 159 16.89 5.90 -5.00
C GLU A 159 16.05 7.16 -4.77
N ILE A 160 15.12 7.48 -5.68
CA ILE A 160 14.28 8.68 -5.58
C ILE A 160 13.42 8.67 -4.32
N ALA A 161 12.80 7.54 -3.98
CA ALA A 161 11.97 7.44 -2.78
C ALA A 161 12.81 7.66 -1.50
N HIS A 162 14.00 7.05 -1.44
CA HIS A 162 14.91 7.19 -0.29
C HIS A 162 15.48 8.60 -0.15
N GLU A 163 15.84 9.26 -1.26
CA GLU A 163 16.25 10.67 -1.25
C GLU A 163 15.16 11.60 -0.71
N GLU A 164 13.89 11.24 -0.92
CA GLU A 164 12.72 11.95 -0.40
C GLU A 164 12.26 11.48 1.00
N GLY A 165 12.99 10.54 1.62
CA GLY A 165 12.68 10.02 2.94
C GLY A 165 11.45 9.11 2.99
N ARG A 166 11.13 8.43 1.88
CA ARG A 166 9.96 7.55 1.74
C ARG A 166 10.39 6.09 1.71
N ALA A 167 9.72 5.25 2.49
CA ALA A 167 9.95 3.80 2.43
C ALA A 167 9.35 3.17 1.16
N VAL A 168 9.94 2.11 0.65
CA VAL A 168 9.48 1.36 -0.53
C VAL A 168 9.05 -0.05 -0.10
N ASN A 169 7.75 -0.36 -0.24
CA ASN A 169 7.21 -1.69 0.06
C ASN A 169 6.63 -2.37 -1.19
N ALA A 170 7.33 -3.34 -1.77
CA ALA A 170 6.96 -3.95 -3.05
C ALA A 170 5.82 -4.98 -2.94
N TRP A 171 4.90 -5.02 -3.91
CA TRP A 171 3.75 -5.97 -3.94
C TRP A 171 3.55 -6.63 -5.32
N THR A 172 2.73 -7.65 -5.47
CA THR A 172 2.64 -8.75 -4.51
C THR A 172 3.81 -9.69 -4.78
N VAL A 173 4.68 -9.89 -3.80
CA VAL A 173 5.84 -10.76 -3.94
C VAL A 173 5.42 -12.20 -3.64
N GLU A 174 5.58 -13.09 -4.61
CA GLU A 174 5.12 -14.48 -4.47
C GLU A 174 6.27 -15.44 -4.16
N ARG A 175 7.50 -15.09 -4.54
CA ARG A 175 8.65 -16.01 -4.49
C ARG A 175 9.81 -15.45 -3.67
N TRP A 176 10.50 -16.36 -2.97
CA TRP A 176 11.61 -15.99 -2.09
C TRP A 176 12.78 -15.32 -2.83
N TYR A 177 13.07 -15.73 -4.07
CA TYR A 177 14.17 -15.16 -4.85
C TYR A 177 13.82 -13.76 -5.38
N GLU A 178 12.52 -13.45 -5.53
CA GLU A 178 12.06 -12.10 -5.84
C GLU A 178 12.31 -11.22 -4.62
N ALA A 179 11.88 -11.68 -3.44
CA ALA A 179 12.12 -10.97 -2.18
C ALA A 179 13.61 -10.72 -1.91
N ASP A 180 14.50 -11.67 -2.20
CA ASP A 180 15.94 -11.48 -2.01
C ASP A 180 16.53 -10.45 -3.00
N GLN A 181 16.11 -10.46 -4.27
CA GLN A 181 16.54 -9.44 -5.24
C GLN A 181 16.04 -8.05 -4.88
N LEU A 182 14.78 -7.92 -4.47
CA LEU A 182 14.19 -6.66 -4.02
C LEU A 182 14.93 -6.10 -2.80
N ARG A 183 15.25 -6.96 -1.82
CA ARG A 183 16.06 -6.60 -0.66
C ARG A 183 17.47 -6.12 -1.07
N GLN A 184 18.10 -6.79 -2.04
CA GLN A 184 19.41 -6.38 -2.55
C GLN A 184 19.35 -5.04 -3.30
N ALA A 185 18.23 -4.75 -3.97
CA ALA A 185 17.97 -3.47 -4.63
C ALA A 185 17.52 -2.35 -3.68
N GLY A 186 17.50 -2.59 -2.36
CA GLY A 186 17.21 -1.56 -1.36
C GLY A 186 15.73 -1.39 -1.00
N VAL A 187 14.84 -2.27 -1.44
CA VAL A 187 13.42 -2.26 -1.02
C VAL A 187 13.32 -2.50 0.50
N ASP A 188 12.54 -1.69 1.20
CA ASP A 188 12.40 -1.70 2.65
C ASP A 188 11.48 -2.82 3.16
N GLY A 189 10.45 -3.16 2.38
CA GLY A 189 9.46 -4.17 2.74
C GLY A 189 8.87 -4.90 1.54
N VAL A 190 8.25 -6.05 1.81
CA VAL A 190 7.50 -6.80 0.78
C VAL A 190 6.10 -7.11 1.30
N ILE A 191 5.11 -6.92 0.44
CA ILE A 191 3.72 -7.32 0.65
C ILE A 191 3.55 -8.65 -0.09
N ALA A 192 3.23 -9.70 0.66
CA ALA A 192 3.19 -11.07 0.17
C ALA A 192 2.01 -11.84 0.75
N ASP A 193 1.39 -12.70 -0.06
CA ASP A 193 0.29 -13.57 0.37
C ASP A 193 0.77 -14.67 1.35
N TYR A 194 2.07 -14.98 1.35
CA TYR A 194 2.67 -16.02 2.18
C TYR A 194 3.71 -15.43 3.14
N PRO A 195 3.45 -15.41 4.46
CA PRO A 195 4.34 -14.77 5.45
C PRO A 195 5.69 -15.48 5.62
N GLY A 196 5.91 -16.61 4.94
CA GLY A 196 7.17 -17.35 4.90
C GLY A 196 8.12 -16.94 3.76
N VAL A 197 7.74 -16.00 2.88
CA VAL A 197 8.55 -15.64 1.69
C VAL A 197 9.98 -15.20 2.05
N LEU A 198 10.17 -14.58 3.22
CA LEU A 198 11.47 -14.14 3.73
C LEU A 198 12.29 -15.24 4.44
N ARG A 199 11.70 -16.41 4.74
CA ARG A 199 12.30 -17.40 5.65
C ARG A 199 13.33 -18.34 5.02
N PHE A 200 13.44 -18.40 3.69
CA PHE A 200 14.33 -19.34 3.01
C PHE A 200 15.68 -18.75 2.56
N GLY A 201 15.90 -17.44 2.77
CA GLY A 201 17.18 -16.76 2.50
C GLY A 201 18.08 -16.57 3.73
N GLY A 202 17.61 -16.95 4.93
CA GLY A 202 18.41 -16.92 6.14
C GLY A 202 19.36 -18.10 6.15
N THR A 203 20.67 -17.85 6.03
CA THR A 203 21.65 -18.78 6.58
C THR A 203 21.30 -18.99 8.05
N ALA A 204 21.14 -20.25 8.44
CA ALA A 204 21.12 -20.61 9.85
C ALA A 204 22.43 -20.09 10.45
N ALA A 205 22.34 -19.05 11.26
CA ALA A 205 23.44 -18.64 12.11
C ALA A 205 23.47 -19.60 13.29
N ASP A 206 24.50 -20.46 13.30
CA ASP A 206 25.01 -21.14 14.50
C ASP A 206 25.58 -20.12 15.50
#